data_AF-A0A7S1E356-F1
#
_entry.id   AF-A0A7S1E356-F1
#
_cell.length_a   1.000
_cell.length_b   1.000
_cell.length_c   1.000
_cell.angle_alpha   90.00
_cell.angle_beta   90.00
_cell.angle_gamma   90.00
#
_symmetry.space_group_name_H-M   'P 1'
#
loop_
_entity.id
_entity.type
_entity.pdbx_description
1 polymer ?
#
loop_
_entity_poly.entity_id
_entity_poly.type
_entity_poly.pdbx_seq_one_letter_code
_entity_poly.pdbx_strand_id
1 'polypeptide(L)'
;GITSDNDTFTFNIDYTSKLKKVRIPLVKESSVARDANTDSVPTESAAGTAVPAPVEEDRRHLVEAAIVRIMKARKSLHHNDLIAEVTKQLSHRFVPTPQFIKKRIESLIEREYLERREEDRRVYQYIA
;
A
#
# COMPACT_ATOMS: atom_id res chain seq x y z
N GLY A 1 -27.55 3.53 -15.82
CA GLY A 1 -26.44 4.13 -15.06
C GLY A 1 -26.63 5.63 -15.10
N ILE A 2 -26.21 6.32 -14.04
CA ILE A 2 -26.04 7.79 -14.03
C ILE A 2 -25.00 8.11 -15.10
N THR A 3 -25.46 8.54 -16.27
CA THR A 3 -24.66 8.73 -17.48
C THR A 3 -25.30 9.77 -18.39
N SER A 4 -26.33 10.48 -17.91
CA SER A 4 -27.02 11.50 -18.68
C SER A 4 -26.56 12.88 -18.19
N ASP A 5 -26.34 13.81 -19.10
CA ASP A 5 -25.83 15.15 -18.80
C ASP A 5 -26.77 15.99 -17.90
N ASN A 6 -28.00 15.50 -17.66
CA ASN A 6 -29.00 16.12 -16.78
C ASN A 6 -29.08 15.50 -15.38
N ASP A 7 -28.18 14.56 -15.05
CA ASP A 7 -28.16 13.94 -13.73
C ASP A 7 -27.79 14.99 -12.66
N THR A 8 -28.70 15.22 -11.72
CA THR A 8 -28.52 16.22 -10.65
C THR A 8 -28.29 15.52 -9.31
N PHE A 9 -27.25 15.97 -8.59
CA PHE A 9 -26.91 15.45 -7.27
C PHE A 9 -27.37 16.41 -6.18
N THR A 10 -27.93 15.86 -5.10
CA THR A 10 -28.37 16.64 -3.93
C THR A 10 -27.79 16.03 -2.65
N PHE A 11 -27.65 16.86 -1.61
CA PHE A 11 -27.16 16.43 -0.31
C PHE A 11 -28.27 15.66 0.43
N ASN A 12 -27.99 14.40 0.81
CA ASN A 12 -28.91 13.58 1.59
C ASN A 12 -28.77 13.90 3.09
N ILE A 13 -29.59 14.84 3.57
CA ILE A 13 -29.63 15.29 4.96
C ILE A 13 -30.14 14.18 5.91
N ASP A 14 -30.97 13.28 5.41
CA ASP A 14 -31.61 12.22 6.21
C ASP A 14 -30.67 11.03 6.50
N TYR A 15 -29.45 11.08 5.96
CA TYR A 15 -28.47 10.02 6.20
C TYR A 15 -28.05 9.98 7.68
N THR A 16 -28.41 8.89 8.36
CA THR A 16 -28.00 8.60 9.74
C THR A 16 -27.28 7.26 9.80
N SER A 17 -26.11 7.23 10.45
CA SER A 17 -25.32 6.01 10.65
C SER A 17 -24.99 5.82 12.12
N LYS A 18 -25.19 4.59 12.63
CA LYS A 18 -24.80 4.21 13.99
C LYS A 18 -23.27 4.21 14.19
N LEU A 19 -22.49 4.21 13.11
CA LEU A 19 -21.02 4.21 13.13
C LEU A 19 -20.48 5.62 12.88
N LYS A 20 -19.58 6.09 13.76
CA LYS A 20 -18.87 7.37 13.58
C LYS A 20 -17.94 7.39 12.36
N LYS A 21 -17.54 6.22 11.86
CA LYS A 21 -16.68 6.06 10.67
C LYS A 21 -17.47 5.37 9.57
N VAL A 22 -17.84 6.13 8.54
CA VAL A 22 -18.49 5.60 7.34
C VAL A 22 -17.41 5.18 6.34
N ARG A 23 -17.40 3.90 5.96
CA ARG A 23 -16.51 3.39 4.91
C ARG A 23 -17.29 3.41 3.59
N ILE A 24 -16.94 4.30 2.69
CA ILE A 24 -17.50 4.34 1.34
C ILE A 24 -16.78 3.29 0.49
N PRO A 25 -17.44 2.22 0.04
CA PRO A 25 -16.84 1.25 -0.86
C PRO A 25 -16.58 1.92 -2.21
N LEU A 26 -15.37 1.75 -2.75
CA LEU A 26 -15.10 2.13 -4.13
C LEU A 26 -15.91 1.21 -5.04
N VAL A 27 -16.75 1.79 -5.91
CA VAL A 27 -17.53 1.03 -6.89
C VAL A 27 -16.54 0.31 -7.80
N LYS A 28 -16.61 -1.02 -7.81
CA LYS A 28 -15.92 -1.83 -8.82
C LYS A 28 -16.75 -1.67 -10.09
N GLU A 29 -16.14 -1.16 -11.15
CA GLU A 29 -16.76 -1.18 -12.47
C GLU A 29 -17.08 -2.63 -12.81
N SER A 30 -18.36 -3.00 -12.76
CA SER A 30 -18.81 -4.24 -13.38
C SER A 30 -18.63 -4.03 -14.87
N SER A 31 -17.61 -4.69 -15.42
CA SER A 31 -17.29 -4.74 -16.84
C SER A 31 -18.55 -4.92 -17.68
N VAL A 32 -19.08 -3.82 -18.22
CA VAL A 32 -20.02 -3.88 -19.32
C VAL A 32 -19.17 -4.14 -20.54
N ALA A 33 -19.34 -5.33 -21.11
CA ALA A 33 -18.65 -5.88 -22.25
C ALA A 33 -18.34 -4.83 -23.33
N ARG A 34 -17.05 -4.72 -23.66
CA ARG A 34 -16.61 -4.30 -24.99
C ARG A 34 -15.52 -5.27 -25.42
N ASP A 35 -15.94 -6.23 -26.22
CA ASP A 35 -15.09 -7.14 -26.98
C ASP A 35 -14.13 -6.34 -27.86
N ALA A 36 -12.82 -6.63 -27.73
CA ALA A 36 -11.89 -6.81 -28.85
C ALA A 36 -10.47 -7.06 -28.30
N ASN A 37 -10.15 -8.34 -28.14
CA ASN A 37 -8.91 -8.98 -28.57
C ASN A 37 -7.57 -8.30 -28.19
N THR A 38 -6.87 -8.80 -27.17
CA THR A 38 -5.46 -9.24 -27.26
C THR A 38 -5.10 -10.06 -26.03
N ASP A 39 -4.62 -11.27 -26.27
CA ASP A 39 -4.10 -12.25 -25.31
C ASP A 39 -3.18 -11.66 -24.24
N SER A 40 -3.56 -11.81 -22.98
CA SER A 40 -2.60 -11.88 -21.86
C SER A 40 -3.19 -12.67 -20.70
N VAL A 41 -2.97 -13.99 -20.80
CA VAL A 41 -2.74 -14.97 -19.72
C VAL A 41 -3.50 -14.75 -18.40
N PRO A 42 -4.49 -15.60 -18.08
CA PRO A 42 -5.10 -15.63 -16.76
C PRO A 42 -4.16 -16.35 -15.79
N THR A 43 -3.45 -15.62 -14.93
CA THR A 43 -2.80 -16.23 -13.76
C THR A 43 -3.68 -16.02 -12.54
N GLU A 44 -4.34 -17.11 -12.19
CA GLU A 44 -5.04 -17.37 -10.96
C GLU A 44 -4.21 -16.93 -9.75
N SER A 45 -4.78 -16.12 -8.85
CA SER A 45 -4.37 -16.06 -7.44
C SER A 45 -5.43 -15.38 -6.58
N ALA A 46 -6.13 -16.23 -5.83
CA ALA A 46 -6.67 -16.05 -4.50
C ALA A 46 -6.82 -14.63 -3.90
N ALA A 47 -8.04 -14.39 -3.39
CA ALA A 47 -8.36 -13.53 -2.24
C ALA A 47 -8.31 -12.00 -2.46
N GLY A 48 -9.31 -11.49 -3.17
CA GLY A 48 -10.27 -10.57 -2.52
C GLY A 48 -9.81 -9.16 -2.12
N THR A 49 -8.97 -8.43 -2.87
CA THR A 49 -8.92 -6.95 -2.85
C THR A 49 -7.95 -6.44 -3.94
N ALA A 50 -8.35 -6.50 -5.21
CA ALA A 50 -7.57 -5.82 -6.25
C ALA A 50 -7.68 -4.30 -6.04
N VAL A 51 -6.67 -3.75 -5.38
CA VAL A 51 -6.46 -2.31 -5.23
C VAL A 51 -5.97 -1.80 -6.59
N PRO A 52 -6.51 -0.70 -7.15
CA PRO A 52 -6.06 -0.20 -8.44
C PRO A 52 -4.54 0.00 -8.47
N ALA A 53 -3.88 -0.39 -9.56
CA ALA A 53 -2.43 -0.28 -9.74
C ALA A 53 -1.80 1.05 -9.27
N PRO A 54 -2.38 2.25 -9.56
CA PRO A 54 -1.81 3.51 -9.06
C PRO A 54 -1.80 3.60 -7.53
N VAL A 55 -2.78 3.02 -6.85
CA VAL A 55 -2.84 3.01 -5.38
C VAL A 55 -1.80 2.06 -4.78
N GLU A 56 -1.41 1.01 -5.50
CA GLU A 56 -0.34 0.11 -5.07
C GLU A 56 1.04 0.78 -5.16
N GLU A 57 1.26 1.58 -6.21
CA GLU A 57 2.44 2.41 -6.36
C GLU A 57 2.55 3.47 -5.24
N ASP A 58 1.46 4.15 -4.90
CA ASP A 58 1.46 5.08 -3.76
C ASP A 58 1.82 4.39 -2.44
N ARG A 59 1.28 3.18 -2.20
CA ARG A 59 1.61 2.38 -1.01
C ARG A 59 3.09 2.00 -0.99
N ARG A 60 3.68 1.67 -2.14
CA ARG A 60 5.11 1.38 -2.28
C ARG A 60 5.96 2.58 -1.83
N HIS A 61 5.67 3.76 -2.36
CA HIS A 61 6.38 4.99 -2.00
C HIS A 61 6.21 5.35 -0.51
N LEU A 62 5.00 5.19 0.04
CA LEU A 62 4.75 5.44 1.46
C LEU A 62 5.55 4.52 2.38
N VAL A 63 5.69 3.23 2.04
CA VAL A 63 6.50 2.28 2.81
C VAL A 63 7.98 2.63 2.73
N GLU A 64 8.51 2.90 1.54
CA GLU A 64 9.92 3.30 1.38
C GLU A 64 10.23 4.56 2.19
N ALA A 65 9.38 5.58 2.09
CA ALA A 65 9.54 6.82 2.84
C ALA A 65 9.48 6.59 4.36
N ALA A 66 8.63 5.68 4.84
CA ALA A 66 8.57 5.31 6.25
C ALA A 66 9.86 4.61 6.72
N ILE A 67 10.35 3.62 5.94
CA ILE A 67 11.59 2.90 6.24
C ILE A 67 12.77 3.89 6.33
N VAL A 68 12.95 4.75 5.33
CA VAL A 68 14.05 5.73 5.30
C VAL A 68 13.95 6.70 6.47
N ARG A 69 12.74 7.19 6.81
CA ARG A 69 12.54 8.10 7.96
C ARG A 69 12.96 7.46 9.29
N ILE A 70 12.58 6.19 9.52
CA ILE A 70 12.93 5.43 10.73
C ILE A 70 14.44 5.19 10.78
N MET A 71 15.01 4.65 9.70
CA MET A 71 16.43 4.29 9.62
C MET A 71 17.35 5.50 9.71
N LYS A 72 16.97 6.64 9.11
CA LYS A 72 17.72 7.90 9.21
C LYS A 72 17.81 8.41 10.65
N ALA A 73 16.77 8.20 11.46
CA ALA A 73 16.72 8.61 12.86
C ALA A 73 17.45 7.64 13.79
N ARG A 74 17.30 6.33 13.58
CA ARG A 74 17.89 5.29 14.45
C ARG A 74 19.33 4.92 14.10
N LYS A 75 19.75 5.18 12.85
CA LYS A 75 21.03 4.77 12.23
C LYS A 75 21.22 3.26 12.08
N SER A 76 20.93 2.46 13.10
CA SER A 76 20.85 1.01 12.99
C SER A 76 19.59 0.47 13.66
N LEU A 77 19.06 -0.64 13.15
CA LEU A 77 17.87 -1.28 13.72
C LEU A 77 17.80 -2.76 13.35
N HIS A 78 17.31 -3.59 14.26
CA HIS A 78 17.03 -4.99 13.95
C HIS A 78 15.83 -5.13 13.01
N HIS A 79 15.83 -6.20 12.22
CA HIS A 79 14.80 -6.48 11.24
C HIS A 79 13.37 -6.50 11.82
N ASN A 80 13.16 -7.19 12.93
CA ASN A 80 11.86 -7.30 13.56
C ASN A 80 11.37 -5.95 14.09
N ASP A 81 12.28 -5.17 14.68
CA ASP A 81 11.97 -3.83 15.20
C ASP A 81 11.63 -2.86 14.08
N LEU A 82 12.35 -2.92 12.96
CA LEU A 82 12.05 -2.12 11.77
C LEU A 82 10.67 -2.45 11.19
N ILE A 83 10.31 -3.73 11.07
CA ILE A 83 8.98 -4.14 10.61
C ILE A 83 7.89 -3.63 11.56
N ALA A 84 8.12 -3.74 12.88
CA ALA A 84 7.17 -3.28 13.88
C ALA A 84 6.98 -1.76 13.83
N GLU A 85 8.06 -0.98 13.75
CA GLU A 85 7.99 0.49 13.65
C GLU A 85 7.31 0.94 12.35
N VAL A 86 7.64 0.35 11.20
CA VAL A 86 7.00 0.67 9.91
C VAL A 86 5.50 0.38 9.94
N THR A 87 5.11 -0.81 10.45
CA THR A 87 3.71 -1.21 10.56
C THR A 87 2.94 -0.26 11.48
N LYS A 88 3.53 0.10 12.63
CA LYS A 88 2.95 1.06 13.57
C LYS A 88 2.74 2.42 12.92
N GLN A 89 3.74 2.93 12.19
CA GLN A 89 3.68 4.24 11.56
C GLN A 89 2.63 4.33 10.44
N LEU A 90 2.42 3.25 9.69
CA LEU A 90 1.47 3.23 8.57
C LEU A 90 0.06 2.79 8.93
N SER A 91 -0.13 2.20 10.12
CA SER A 91 -1.39 1.61 10.60
C SER A 91 -2.64 2.49 10.45
N HIS A 92 -2.51 3.82 10.55
CA HIS A 92 -3.62 4.75 10.37
C HIS A 92 -4.12 4.85 8.91
N ARG A 93 -3.25 4.55 7.94
CA ARG A 93 -3.57 4.58 6.50
C ARG A 93 -3.87 3.18 5.97
N PHE A 94 -2.99 2.22 6.24
CA PHE A 94 -3.16 0.82 5.89
C PHE A 94 -2.19 -0.04 6.69
N VAL A 95 -2.44 -1.35 6.72
CA VAL A 95 -1.54 -2.31 7.38
C VAL A 95 -0.72 -3.01 6.29
N PRO A 96 0.55 -2.62 6.05
CA PRO A 96 1.42 -3.33 5.11
C PRO A 96 1.68 -4.76 5.60
N THR A 97 1.73 -5.72 4.68
CA THR A 97 2.14 -7.09 5.02
C THR A 97 3.64 -7.12 5.30
N PRO A 98 4.13 -8.00 6.22
CA PRO A 98 5.56 -8.13 6.47
C PRO A 98 6.37 -8.47 5.21
N GLN A 99 5.79 -9.26 4.29
CA GLN A 99 6.40 -9.59 3.00
C GLN A 99 6.59 -8.35 2.10
N PHE A 100 5.62 -7.43 2.10
CA PHE A 100 5.72 -6.19 1.34
C PHE A 100 6.84 -5.30 1.87
N ILE A 101 6.94 -5.15 3.20
CA ILE A 101 8.03 -4.38 3.85
C ILE A 101 9.39 -4.99 3.50
N LYS A 102 9.54 -6.32 3.59
CA LYS A 102 10.77 -7.03 3.21
C LYS A 102 11.21 -6.71 1.79
N LYS A 103 10.30 -6.80 0.82
CA LYS A 103 10.60 -6.45 -0.60
C LYS A 103 11.09 -5.01 -0.75
N ARG A 104 10.56 -4.07 0.04
CA ARG A 104 11.00 -2.67 0.01
C ARG A 104 12.36 -2.48 0.65
N ILE A 105 12.67 -3.21 1.73
CA ILE A 105 13.99 -3.18 2.36
C ILE A 105 15.06 -3.66 1.38
N GLU A 106 14.85 -4.78 0.68
CA GLU A 106 15.83 -5.25 -0.33
C GLU A 106 16.05 -4.21 -1.44
N SER A 107 14.97 -3.61 -1.95
CA SER A 107 15.09 -2.53 -2.96
C SER A 107 15.85 -1.30 -2.44
N LEU A 108 15.75 -0.98 -1.14
CA LEU A 108 16.53 0.10 -0.52
C LEU A 108 17.99 -0.30 -0.30
N ILE A 109 18.30 -1.58 -0.15
CA ILE A 109 19.69 -2.08 -0.12
C ILE A 109 20.30 -2.01 -1.51
N GLU A 110 19.59 -2.46 -2.54
CA GLU A 110 20.02 -2.39 -3.95
C GLU A 110 20.32 -0.95 -4.40
N ARG A 111 19.61 0.03 -3.83
CA ARG A 111 19.77 1.47 -4.11
C ARG A 111 20.73 2.17 -3.16
N GLU A 112 21.46 1.42 -2.33
CA GLU A 112 22.47 1.94 -1.41
C GLU A 112 21.92 2.96 -0.39
N TYR A 113 20.67 2.78 0.07
CA TYR A 113 20.13 3.53 1.21
C TYR A 113 20.36 2.80 2.54
N LEU A 114 20.38 1.47 2.49
CA LEU A 114 20.56 0.60 3.65
C LEU A 114 21.61 -0.46 3.35
N GLU A 115 22.26 -0.95 4.41
CA GLU A 115 23.19 -2.08 4.34
C GLU A 115 22.90 -3.06 5.49
N ARG A 116 23.25 -4.34 5.31
CA ARG A 116 23.23 -5.32 6.40
C ARG A 116 24.59 -5.29 7.09
N ARG A 117 24.61 -5.29 8.42
CA ARG A 117 25.90 -5.44 9.13
C ARG A 117 26.55 -6.78 8.79
N GLU A 118 27.88 -6.75 8.68
CA GLU A 118 28.71 -7.95 8.43
C GLU A 118 28.62 -8.95 9.59
N GLU A 119 28.61 -8.44 10.83
CA GLU A 119 28.55 -9.26 12.04
C GLU A 119 27.18 -9.93 12.25
N ASP A 120 26.09 -9.17 12.01
CA ASP A 120 24.72 -9.69 12.08
C ASP A 120 23.85 -9.16 10.94
N ARG A 121 23.51 -10.06 10.00
CA ARG A 121 22.68 -9.76 8.84
C ARG A 121 21.22 -9.42 9.19
N ARG A 122 20.81 -9.58 10.45
CA ARG A 122 19.51 -9.18 10.99
C ARG A 122 19.48 -7.71 11.40
N VAL A 123 20.62 -7.03 11.43
CA VAL A 123 20.73 -5.60 11.72
C VAL A 123 20.94 -4.86 10.41
N TYR A 124 20.09 -3.85 10.18
CA TYR A 124 20.26 -2.91 9.08
C TYR A 124 20.96 -1.64 9.57
N GLN A 125 21.75 -1.05 8.69
CA GLN A 125 22.47 0.20 8.88
C GLN A 125 22.04 1.19 7.78
N TYR A 126 21.81 2.44 8.15
CA TYR A 126 21.52 3.51 7.20
C TYR A 126 22.82 4.13 6.66
N ILE A 127 22.92 4.31 5.34
CA ILE A 127 24.17 4.69 4.65
C ILE A 127 24.09 5.97 3.78
N ALA A 128 22.90 6.55 3.60
CA ALA A 128 22.67 7.72 2.71
C ALA A 128 22.64 9.09 3.40
#